data_AF-A0A372QM24-F1
#
_entry.id   AF-A0A372QM24-F1
#
_cell.length_a   1.000
_cell.length_b   1.000
_cell.length_c   1.000
_cell.angle_alpha   90.00
_cell.angle_beta   90.00
_cell.angle_gamma   90.00
#
_symmetry.space_group_name_H-M   'P 1'
#
loop_
_entity.id
_entity.type
_entity.pdbx_description
1 polymer ?
#
loop_
_entity_poly.entity_id
_entity_poly.type
_entity_poly.pdbx_seq_one_letter_code
_entity_poly.pdbx_strand_id
1 'polypeptide(L)'
;MNILRKYDDFILNNASQISSIESSLRTLTYVLPGRFADAEFASEALFAALNLIGLYHDSILVRAAENLEPSKKPIPSPHNRYTRYWTNSSKTYQRASFALTFLQYTDVLMEMGIQKKWGKQVKWKLIIMVELIKAICRIILLYKTQERTIVNPAIPRREIDPSIFNQENFSSNSRTWIGQRTGCRRDNLSSVSSIHQNSNSNNNNYYASSCDINNYLMNKVLYVEDIKNPSELVHRLHGIGKLAELLYILRPLIYVLALQKYGNRSWKPWSFSIFIELSTIVLYKYFYKKHMSGGYRWLSTLEKEEERRRFRFLFFYFLRGPLYEKFTRTKINNFCHSVSNKPILSLFGGILRDYQPLWENVYFYTASS
;
A
#
# COMPACT_ATOMS: atom_id res chain seq x y z
N MET A 1 33.38 15.28 -7.50
CA MET A 1 32.02 15.08 -8.08
C MET A 1 31.34 13.99 -7.25
N ASN A 2 30.33 14.34 -6.44
CA ASN A 2 29.78 13.52 -5.35
C ASN A 2 29.25 12.15 -5.83
N ILE A 3 29.67 11.05 -5.20
CA ILE A 3 29.20 9.68 -5.45
C ILE A 3 27.66 9.60 -5.52
N LEU A 4 26.98 10.33 -4.62
CA LEU A 4 25.52 10.34 -4.54
C LEU A 4 24.85 10.87 -5.81
N ARG A 5 25.40 11.91 -6.43
CA ARG A 5 24.85 12.45 -7.68
C ARG A 5 25.01 11.46 -8.84
N LYS A 6 26.16 10.79 -8.92
CA LYS A 6 26.38 9.74 -9.93
C LYS A 6 25.41 8.58 -9.77
N TYR A 7 25.08 8.22 -8.53
CA TYR A 7 24.07 7.19 -8.24
C TYR A 7 22.66 7.64 -8.63
N ASP A 8 22.29 8.89 -8.31
CA ASP A 8 21.01 9.47 -8.71
C ASP A 8 20.86 9.46 -10.24
N ASP A 9 21.88 9.90 -10.99
CA ASP A 9 21.88 9.90 -12.46
C ASP A 9 21.80 8.46 -13.02
N PHE A 10 22.51 7.51 -12.41
CA PHE A 10 22.44 6.09 -12.79
C PHE A 10 21.05 5.51 -12.61
N ILE A 11 20.38 5.83 -11.50
CA ILE A 11 19.00 5.38 -11.24
C ILE A 11 18.04 5.96 -12.27
N LEU A 12 18.16 7.25 -12.58
CA LEU A 12 17.26 7.91 -13.53
C LEU A 12 17.39 7.33 -14.93
N ASN A 13 18.62 7.07 -15.40
CA ASN A 13 18.86 6.49 -16.72
C ASN A 13 18.39 5.02 -16.84
N ASN A 14 18.36 4.28 -15.74
CA ASN A 14 18.00 2.86 -15.72
C ASN A 14 16.72 2.57 -14.92
N ALA A 15 15.85 3.57 -14.75
CA ALA A 15 14.72 3.50 -13.83
C ALA A 15 13.76 2.34 -14.14
N SER A 16 13.55 2.03 -15.43
CA SER A 16 12.70 0.92 -15.86
C SER A 16 13.30 -0.44 -15.51
N GLN A 17 14.60 -0.63 -15.79
CA GLN A 17 15.33 -1.86 -15.49
C GLN A 17 15.40 -2.10 -13.98
N ILE A 18 15.71 -1.06 -13.20
CA ILE A 18 15.78 -1.14 -11.74
C ILE A 18 14.40 -1.51 -11.16
N SER A 19 13.32 -0.90 -11.66
CA SER A 19 11.96 -1.25 -11.24
C SER A 19 11.63 -2.71 -11.54
N SER A 20 12.02 -3.23 -12.71
CA SER A 20 11.79 -4.64 -13.06
C SER A 20 12.59 -5.58 -12.16
N ILE A 21 13.87 -5.27 -11.90
CA ILE A 21 14.72 -6.06 -11.00
C ILE A 21 14.15 -6.06 -9.58
N GLU A 22 13.73 -4.90 -9.08
CA GLU A 22 13.10 -4.75 -7.77
C GLU A 22 11.82 -5.61 -7.66
N SER A 23 10.95 -5.54 -8.68
CA SER A 23 9.74 -6.36 -8.75
C SER A 23 10.05 -7.86 -8.79
N SER A 24 11.01 -8.29 -9.62
CA SER A 24 11.41 -9.70 -9.70
C SER A 24 12.01 -10.22 -8.40
N LEU A 25 12.86 -9.43 -7.74
CA LEU A 25 13.43 -9.79 -6.45
C LEU A 25 12.35 -9.85 -5.36
N ARG A 26 11.38 -8.91 -5.37
CA ARG A 26 10.25 -8.94 -4.43
C ARG A 26 9.38 -10.18 -4.64
N THR A 27 9.10 -10.56 -5.89
CA THR A 27 8.40 -11.83 -6.18
C THR A 27 9.21 -13.04 -5.70
N LEU A 28 10.53 -13.03 -5.91
CA LEU A 28 11.41 -14.12 -5.46
C LEU A 28 11.39 -14.26 -3.93
N THR A 29 11.35 -13.15 -3.18
CA THR A 29 11.28 -13.19 -1.72
C THR A 29 10.01 -13.86 -1.18
N TYR A 30 8.90 -13.82 -1.92
CA TYR A 30 7.67 -14.52 -1.53
C TYR A 30 7.69 -16.02 -1.83
N VAL A 31 8.60 -16.49 -2.70
CA VAL A 31 8.67 -17.91 -3.08
C VAL A 31 9.72 -18.68 -2.25
N LEU A 32 10.61 -17.96 -1.58
CA LEU A 32 11.71 -18.54 -0.82
C LEU A 32 11.38 -19.19 0.55
N PRO A 33 10.37 -18.73 1.32
CA PRO A 33 10.13 -19.28 2.66
C PRO A 33 9.89 -20.80 2.64
N GLY A 34 10.41 -21.51 3.64
CA GLY A 34 10.26 -22.96 3.80
C GLY A 34 11.23 -23.86 3.03
N ARG A 35 12.00 -23.35 2.04
CA ARG A 35 12.93 -24.18 1.25
C ARG A 35 14.30 -24.41 1.89
N PHE A 36 14.74 -23.52 2.79
CA PHE A 36 16.00 -23.68 3.52
C PHE A 36 15.84 -23.29 5.00
N ALA A 37 16.59 -23.91 5.90
CA ALA A 37 16.43 -23.76 7.36
C ALA A 37 16.63 -22.32 7.89
N ASP A 38 17.36 -21.47 7.17
CA ASP A 38 17.56 -20.04 7.47
C ASP A 38 16.99 -19.10 6.39
N ALA A 39 16.34 -19.65 5.36
CA ALA A 39 15.82 -18.84 4.25
C ALA A 39 14.71 -17.89 4.68
N GLU A 40 13.88 -18.25 5.67
CA GLU A 40 12.78 -17.38 6.12
C GLU A 40 13.28 -16.03 6.64
N PHE A 41 14.28 -16.04 7.52
CA PHE A 41 14.86 -14.81 8.04
C PHE A 41 15.60 -14.02 6.95
N ALA A 42 16.34 -14.72 6.07
CA ALA A 42 17.08 -14.08 4.98
C ALA A 42 16.14 -13.48 3.92
N SER A 43 15.04 -14.16 3.56
CA SER A 43 14.06 -13.66 2.60
C SER A 43 13.32 -12.45 3.14
N GLU A 44 12.99 -12.44 4.42
CA GLU A 44 12.40 -11.27 5.08
C GLU A 44 13.38 -10.09 5.19
N ALA A 45 14.67 -10.36 5.42
CA ALA A 45 15.70 -9.32 5.38
C ALA A 45 15.86 -8.72 3.99
N LEU A 46 15.85 -9.56 2.95
CA LEU A 46 15.90 -9.14 1.57
C LEU A 46 14.64 -8.32 1.23
N PHE A 47 13.45 -8.78 1.63
CA PHE A 47 12.19 -8.08 1.42
C PHE A 47 12.17 -6.69 2.09
N ALA A 48 12.56 -6.62 3.36
CA ALA A 48 12.67 -5.35 4.10
C ALA A 48 13.68 -4.40 3.42
N ALA A 49 14.85 -4.91 3.03
CA ALA A 49 15.88 -4.12 2.35
C ALA A 49 15.38 -3.57 1.00
N LEU A 50 14.72 -4.39 0.18
CA LEU A 50 14.15 -3.95 -1.10
C LEU A 50 13.12 -2.85 -0.92
N ASN A 51 12.21 -2.99 0.06
CA ASN A 51 11.21 -1.97 0.30
C ASN A 51 11.81 -0.66 0.79
N LEU A 52 12.86 -0.71 1.64
CA LEU A 52 13.58 0.49 2.08
C LEU A 52 14.37 1.16 0.95
N ILE A 53 15.00 0.37 0.08
CA ILE A 53 15.67 0.88 -1.13
C ILE A 53 14.64 1.48 -2.08
N GLY A 54 13.50 0.83 -2.27
CA GLY A 54 12.38 1.32 -3.06
C GLY A 54 11.89 2.69 -2.58
N LEU A 55 11.72 2.88 -1.26
CA LEU A 55 11.37 4.19 -0.69
C LEU A 55 12.40 5.28 -1.03
N TYR A 56 13.69 4.93 -1.06
CA TYR A 56 14.74 5.88 -1.44
C TYR A 56 14.68 6.20 -2.94
N HIS A 57 14.53 5.18 -3.80
CA HIS A 57 14.36 5.37 -5.24
C HIS A 57 13.14 6.23 -5.57
N ASP A 58 12.03 6.03 -4.85
CA ASP A 58 10.82 6.84 -5.01
C ASP A 58 11.08 8.32 -4.71
N SER A 59 11.90 8.63 -3.70
CA SER A 59 12.27 10.01 -3.38
C SER A 59 13.08 10.67 -4.50
N ILE A 60 13.93 9.91 -5.20
CA ILE A 60 14.71 10.39 -6.35
C ILE A 60 13.78 10.64 -7.54
N LEU A 61 12.90 9.69 -7.85
CA LEU A 61 11.97 9.78 -8.97
C LEU A 61 11.01 10.96 -8.80
N VAL A 62 10.50 11.19 -7.58
CA VAL A 62 9.64 12.35 -7.28
C VAL A 62 10.38 13.66 -7.53
N ARG A 63 11.61 13.79 -7.03
CA ARG A 63 12.44 14.99 -7.22
C ARG A 63 12.77 15.22 -8.70
N ALA A 64 13.03 14.16 -9.46
CA ALA A 64 13.28 14.26 -10.90
C ALA A 64 12.01 14.66 -11.67
N ALA A 65 10.85 14.11 -11.32
CA ALA A 65 9.57 14.45 -11.93
C ALA A 65 9.15 15.91 -11.67
N GLU A 66 9.52 16.49 -10.53
CA GLU A 66 9.27 17.90 -10.23
C GLU A 66 10.06 18.86 -11.14
N ASN A 67 11.25 18.43 -11.58
CA ASN A 67 12.14 19.18 -12.46
C ASN A 67 11.78 19.07 -13.95
N LEU A 68 10.83 18.22 -14.32
CA LEU A 68 10.36 18.10 -15.71
C LEU A 68 9.58 19.34 -16.15
N GLU A 69 9.56 19.59 -17.47
CA GLU A 69 8.72 20.63 -18.08
C GLU A 69 7.23 20.44 -17.72
N PRO A 70 6.45 21.52 -17.54
CA PRO A 70 5.04 21.43 -17.14
C PRO A 70 4.18 20.55 -18.06
N SER A 71 4.53 20.47 -19.35
CA SER A 71 3.89 19.63 -20.37
C SER A 71 4.13 18.13 -20.17
N LYS A 72 5.22 17.74 -19.50
CA LYS A 72 5.64 16.36 -19.25
C LYS A 72 5.39 15.90 -17.81
N LYS A 73 4.85 16.77 -16.94
CA LYS A 73 4.55 16.40 -15.55
C LYS A 73 3.38 15.41 -15.52
N PRO A 74 3.55 14.24 -14.86
CA PRO A 74 2.44 13.32 -14.69
C PRO A 74 1.34 13.94 -13.83
N ILE A 75 0.08 13.68 -14.18
CA ILE A 75 -1.07 14.11 -13.39
C ILE A 75 -1.06 13.31 -12.08
N PRO A 76 -0.92 13.96 -10.91
CA PRO A 76 -0.83 13.23 -9.65
C PRO A 76 -2.20 12.64 -9.28
N SER A 77 -2.23 11.40 -8.79
CA SER A 77 -3.47 10.83 -8.27
C SER A 77 -4.05 11.65 -7.10
N PRO A 78 -5.35 11.51 -6.78
CA PRO A 78 -5.95 12.09 -5.59
C PRO A 78 -5.17 11.73 -4.30
N HIS A 79 -4.65 10.50 -4.22
CA HIS A 79 -3.86 10.03 -3.07
C HIS A 79 -2.54 10.79 -2.95
N ASN A 80 -1.80 10.91 -4.06
CA ASN A 80 -0.52 11.58 -4.09
C ASN A 80 -0.65 13.08 -3.84
N ARG A 81 -1.69 13.70 -4.38
CA ARG A 81 -1.97 15.11 -4.10
C ARG A 81 -2.31 15.36 -2.62
N TYR A 82 -3.13 14.50 -2.02
CA TYR A 82 -3.47 14.56 -0.59
C TYR A 82 -2.21 14.40 0.28
N THR A 83 -1.45 13.33 0.07
CA THR A 83 -0.27 13.01 0.88
C THR A 83 0.88 14.00 0.67
N ARG A 84 1.12 14.47 -0.56
CA ARG A 84 2.10 15.55 -0.84
C ARG A 84 1.74 16.85 -0.13
N TYR A 85 0.46 17.22 -0.11
CA TYR A 85 0.03 18.42 0.61
C TYR A 85 0.39 18.35 2.10
N TRP A 86 0.11 17.24 2.78
CA TRP A 86 0.40 17.09 4.22
C TRP A 86 1.87 16.90 4.55
N THR A 87 2.60 16.17 3.71
CA THR A 87 4.06 16.01 3.85
C THR A 87 4.79 17.34 3.68
N ASN A 88 4.40 18.17 2.70
CA ASN A 88 4.99 19.49 2.50
C ASN A 88 4.55 20.51 3.56
N SER A 89 3.31 20.40 4.06
CA SER A 89 2.79 21.34 5.06
C SER A 89 3.45 21.18 6.44
N SER A 90 3.87 19.96 6.83
CA SER A 90 4.47 19.79 8.15
C SER A 90 5.57 18.72 8.22
N LYS A 91 6.73 19.14 8.74
CA LYS A 91 7.89 18.26 9.01
C LYS A 91 7.56 17.14 10.00
N THR A 92 6.65 17.39 10.94
CA THR A 92 6.19 16.37 11.90
C THR A 92 5.39 15.27 11.23
N TYR A 93 4.50 15.63 10.29
CA TYR A 93 3.75 14.63 9.51
C TYR A 93 4.71 13.80 8.66
N GLN A 94 5.63 14.47 7.96
CA GLN A 94 6.64 13.79 7.14
C GLN A 94 7.49 12.79 7.94
N ARG A 95 7.97 13.18 9.13
CA ARG A 95 8.74 12.27 10.01
C ARG A 95 7.88 11.12 10.53
N ALA A 96 6.65 11.40 10.95
CA ALA A 96 5.74 10.37 11.47
C ALA A 96 5.29 9.38 10.38
N SER A 97 4.99 9.85 9.16
CA SER A 97 4.64 8.99 8.03
C SER A 97 5.82 8.12 7.62
N PHE A 98 7.03 8.70 7.56
CA PHE A 98 8.25 7.95 7.26
C PHE A 98 8.55 6.90 8.32
N ALA A 99 8.48 7.25 9.61
CA ALA A 99 8.68 6.31 10.71
C ALA A 99 7.64 5.17 10.68
N LEU A 100 6.37 5.48 10.38
CA LEU A 100 5.31 4.48 10.29
C LEU A 100 5.57 3.49 9.16
N THR A 101 5.94 3.97 7.97
CA THR A 101 6.25 3.10 6.83
C THR A 101 7.53 2.31 7.05
N PHE A 102 8.56 2.91 7.64
CA PHE A 102 9.80 2.22 8.02
C PHE A 102 9.51 1.06 8.99
N LEU A 103 8.69 1.30 10.02
CA LEU A 103 8.27 0.27 10.97
C LEU A 103 7.46 -0.83 10.28
N GLN A 104 6.58 -0.49 9.34
CA GLN A 104 5.78 -1.48 8.61
C GLN A 104 6.61 -2.38 7.68
N TYR A 105 7.77 -1.91 7.20
CA TYR A 105 8.67 -2.75 6.40
C TYR A 105 9.65 -3.57 7.23
N THR A 106 9.83 -3.25 8.52
CA THR A 106 10.85 -3.87 9.38
C THR A 106 10.28 -4.66 10.55
N ASP A 107 8.97 -4.57 10.81
CA ASP A 107 8.32 -5.21 11.96
C ASP A 107 8.44 -6.73 11.99
N VAL A 108 8.20 -7.42 10.87
CA VAL A 108 8.37 -8.87 10.71
C VAL A 108 9.82 -9.26 10.96
N LEU A 109 10.77 -8.54 10.35
CA LEU A 109 12.21 -8.80 10.53
C LEU A 109 12.66 -8.60 11.98
N MET A 110 12.20 -7.53 12.63
CA MET A 110 12.49 -7.26 14.04
C MET A 110 11.92 -8.37 14.93
N GLU A 111 10.70 -8.83 14.66
CA GLU A 111 10.08 -9.92 15.41
C GLU A 111 10.87 -11.22 15.26
N MET A 112 11.18 -11.63 14.03
CA MET A 112 11.97 -12.85 13.76
C MET A 112 13.37 -12.77 14.37
N GLY A 113 14.03 -11.62 14.24
CA GLY A 113 15.37 -11.38 14.77
C GLY A 113 15.43 -11.48 16.29
N ILE A 114 14.44 -10.92 17.00
CA ILE A 114 14.36 -11.05 18.46
C ILE A 114 13.99 -12.45 18.89
N GLN A 115 13.06 -13.11 18.19
CA GLN A 115 12.69 -14.48 18.51
C GLN A 115 13.90 -15.41 18.43
N LYS A 116 14.78 -15.23 17.43
CA LYS A 116 15.99 -16.03 17.24
C LYS A 116 17.07 -15.77 18.30
N LYS A 117 17.23 -14.52 18.76
CA LYS A 117 18.32 -14.13 19.70
C LYS A 117 17.94 -14.15 21.18
N TRP A 118 16.74 -13.70 21.53
CA TRP A 118 16.33 -13.41 22.93
C TRP A 118 15.06 -14.15 23.36
N GLY A 119 14.50 -15.02 22.50
CA GLY A 119 13.41 -15.92 22.83
C GLY A 119 12.03 -15.24 22.96
N LYS A 120 11.04 -16.03 23.41
CA LYS A 120 9.60 -15.67 23.35
C LYS A 120 9.19 -14.53 24.29
N GLN A 121 9.82 -14.38 25.45
CA GLN A 121 9.43 -13.34 26.42
C GLN A 121 9.77 -11.93 25.93
N VAL A 122 10.97 -11.75 25.37
CA VAL A 122 11.42 -10.47 24.84
C VAL A 122 10.66 -10.12 23.56
N LYS A 123 10.29 -11.13 22.76
CA LYS A 123 9.43 -10.96 21.58
C LYS A 123 8.15 -10.18 21.88
N TRP A 124 7.40 -10.59 22.90
CA TRP A 124 6.14 -9.92 23.26
C TRP A 124 6.36 -8.48 23.74
N LYS A 125 7.47 -8.20 24.44
CA LYS A 125 7.83 -6.83 24.82
C LYS A 125 8.10 -5.95 23.59
N LEU A 126 8.83 -6.47 22.59
CA LEU A 126 9.04 -5.74 21.33
C LEU A 126 7.74 -5.50 20.58
N ILE A 127 6.87 -6.51 20.45
CA ILE A 127 5.59 -6.35 19.74
C ILE A 127 4.77 -5.22 20.37
N ILE A 128 4.68 -5.16 21.70
CA ILE A 128 4.01 -4.07 22.42
C ILE A 128 4.66 -2.72 22.11
N MET A 129 6.00 -2.64 22.17
CA MET A 129 6.75 -1.41 21.89
C MET A 129 6.50 -0.92 20.45
N VAL A 130 6.58 -1.81 19.46
CA VAL A 130 6.38 -1.46 18.04
C VAL A 130 4.94 -1.00 17.79
N GLU A 131 3.93 -1.73 18.30
CA GLU A 131 2.53 -1.32 18.16
C GLU A 131 2.22 0.00 18.88
N LEU A 132 2.87 0.25 20.02
CA LEU A 132 2.78 1.52 20.73
C LEU A 132 3.38 2.66 19.90
N ILE A 133 4.57 2.48 19.32
CA ILE A 133 5.19 3.50 18.46
C ILE A 133 4.33 3.74 17.21
N LYS A 134 3.80 2.69 16.57
CA LYS A 134 2.88 2.82 15.42
C LYS A 134 1.61 3.59 15.82
N ALA A 135 1.02 3.28 16.98
CA ALA A 135 -0.16 3.98 17.48
C ALA A 135 0.12 5.47 17.75
N ILE A 136 1.25 5.80 18.38
CA ILE A 136 1.67 7.20 18.61
C ILE A 136 1.85 7.92 17.27
N CYS A 137 2.54 7.30 16.30
CA CYS A 137 2.72 7.89 14.97
C CYS A 137 1.37 8.18 14.30
N ARG A 138 0.42 7.23 14.35
CA ARG A 138 -0.93 7.41 13.80
C ARG A 138 -1.73 8.50 14.50
N ILE A 139 -1.62 8.61 15.83
CA ILE A 139 -2.27 9.69 16.60
C ILE A 139 -1.68 11.05 16.20
N ILE A 140 -0.36 11.15 16.03
CA ILE A 140 0.29 12.38 15.53
C ILE A 140 -0.22 12.72 14.13
N LEU A 141 -0.31 11.74 13.24
CA LEU A 141 -0.85 11.94 11.89
C LEU A 141 -2.30 12.43 11.93
N LEU A 142 -3.15 11.80 12.73
CA LEU A 142 -4.57 12.18 12.91
C LEU A 142 -4.72 13.62 13.42
N TYR A 143 -3.90 14.01 14.40
CA TYR A 143 -3.94 15.38 14.93
C TYR A 143 -3.48 16.40 13.88
N LYS A 144 -2.41 16.09 13.12
CA LYS A 144 -1.88 16.98 12.09
C LYS A 144 -2.79 17.10 10.87
N THR A 145 -3.55 16.06 10.51
CA THR A 145 -4.53 16.10 9.42
C THR A 145 -5.87 16.72 9.82
N GLN A 146 -5.98 17.32 11.01
CA GLN A 146 -7.22 17.89 11.56
C GLN A 146 -8.35 16.85 11.64
N GLU A 147 -8.04 15.69 12.25
CA GLU A 147 -9.01 14.64 12.56
C GLU A 147 -9.65 14.00 11.32
N ARG A 148 -8.91 13.88 10.23
CA ARG A 148 -9.34 13.18 9.02
C ARG A 148 -8.97 11.70 9.09
N THR A 149 -9.69 10.84 8.36
CA THR A 149 -9.32 9.43 8.22
C THR A 149 -7.88 9.30 7.70
N ILE A 150 -7.08 8.42 8.30
CA ILE A 150 -5.70 8.23 7.87
C ILE A 150 -5.71 7.45 6.56
N VAL A 151 -5.18 8.08 5.51
CA VAL A 151 -4.98 7.43 4.19
C VAL A 151 -3.70 6.60 4.23
N ASN A 152 -3.76 5.39 3.67
CA ASN A 152 -2.67 4.44 3.66
C ASN A 152 -2.25 4.05 2.23
N PRO A 153 -0.95 3.99 1.94
CA PRO A 153 0.17 4.44 2.78
C PRO A 153 0.12 5.96 3.05
N ALA A 154 0.62 6.41 4.21
CA ALA A 154 0.67 7.82 4.58
C ALA A 154 1.73 8.63 3.81
N ILE A 155 2.49 7.96 2.94
CA ILE A 155 3.50 8.50 2.04
C ILE A 155 2.93 8.48 0.61
N PRO A 156 3.36 9.40 -0.27
CA PRO A 156 3.04 9.33 -1.69
C PRO A 156 3.39 7.95 -2.28
N ARG A 157 2.46 7.39 -3.06
CA ARG A 157 2.63 6.16 -3.83
C ARG A 157 3.52 6.40 -5.05
N ARG A 158 4.31 5.39 -5.43
CA ARG A 158 5.05 5.36 -6.68
C ARG A 158 4.08 5.19 -7.85
N GLU A 159 3.78 6.29 -8.53
CA GLU A 159 2.90 6.34 -9.72
C GLU A 159 3.64 6.88 -10.96
N ILE A 160 4.91 7.26 -10.79
CA ILE A 160 5.70 7.81 -11.89
C ILE A 160 6.19 6.62 -12.71
N ASP A 161 5.66 6.49 -13.92
CA ASP A 161 6.17 5.52 -14.87
C ASP A 161 7.60 5.88 -15.26
N PRO A 162 8.57 4.97 -15.06
CA PRO A 162 9.98 5.25 -15.38
C PRO A 162 10.21 5.49 -16.88
N SER A 163 9.25 5.10 -17.74
CA SER A 163 9.28 5.34 -19.18
C SER A 163 9.17 6.83 -19.56
N ILE A 164 8.66 7.68 -18.67
CA ILE A 164 8.53 9.14 -18.91
C ILE A 164 9.92 9.77 -19.13
N PHE A 165 10.94 9.30 -18.42
CA PHE A 165 12.31 9.81 -18.54
C PHE A 165 13.01 9.36 -19.84
N ASN A 166 12.56 8.25 -20.44
CA ASN A 166 13.14 7.72 -21.70
C ASN A 166 12.49 8.34 -22.96
N GLN A 167 11.42 9.12 -22.83
CA GLN A 167 10.67 9.70 -23.95
C GLN A 167 11.34 10.92 -24.61
N GLU A 168 12.55 11.29 -24.20
CA GLU A 168 13.29 12.43 -24.76
C GLU A 168 13.54 12.33 -26.28
N ASN A 169 13.45 11.12 -26.86
CA ASN A 169 13.82 10.88 -28.27
C ASN A 169 12.67 10.74 -29.28
N PHE A 170 11.40 10.70 -28.88
CA PHE A 170 10.27 10.63 -29.84
C PHE A 170 9.69 12.01 -30.13
N SER A 171 10.43 12.77 -30.94
CA SER A 171 9.99 13.76 -31.94
C SER A 171 8.67 14.51 -31.68
N SER A 172 8.83 15.79 -31.34
CA SER A 172 7.84 16.86 -31.14
C SER A 172 7.11 17.34 -32.41
N ASN A 173 7.38 16.79 -33.60
CA ASN A 173 6.95 17.42 -34.86
C ASN A 173 5.65 16.89 -35.50
N SER A 174 4.95 15.90 -34.93
CA SER A 174 3.74 15.33 -35.59
C SER A 174 2.52 15.08 -34.69
N ARG A 175 2.50 15.63 -33.47
CA ARG A 175 1.47 15.26 -32.47
C ARG A 175 0.32 16.24 -32.30
N THR A 176 0.46 17.49 -32.75
CA THR A 176 -0.57 18.51 -32.49
C THR A 176 -0.88 19.31 -33.75
N TRP A 177 -2.15 19.30 -34.16
CA TRP A 177 -2.68 20.17 -35.19
C TRP A 177 -3.07 21.52 -34.57
N ILE A 178 -2.72 22.60 -35.25
CA ILE A 178 -3.11 23.96 -34.86
C ILE A 178 -4.11 24.46 -35.88
N GLY A 179 -5.31 24.81 -35.40
CA GLY A 179 -6.34 25.37 -36.27
C GLY A 179 -5.92 26.72 -36.83
N GLN A 180 -5.79 26.82 -38.15
CA GLN A 180 -5.31 28.03 -38.84
C GLN A 180 -6.15 29.29 -38.54
N ARG A 181 -7.45 29.13 -38.22
CA ARG A 181 -8.35 30.26 -37.93
C ARG A 181 -8.57 30.53 -36.44
N THR A 182 -8.48 29.50 -35.61
CA THR A 182 -8.82 29.59 -34.18
C THR A 182 -7.58 29.62 -33.29
N GLY A 183 -6.41 29.27 -33.82
CA GLY A 183 -5.19 29.06 -33.04
C GLY A 183 -5.27 27.90 -32.05
N CYS A 184 -6.39 27.14 -32.03
CA CYS A 184 -6.57 26.05 -31.10
C CYS A 184 -5.64 24.89 -31.44
N ARG A 185 -4.79 24.53 -30.48
CA ARG A 185 -3.94 23.34 -30.54
C ARG A 185 -4.76 22.11 -30.13
N ARG A 186 -4.83 21.10 -30.99
CA ARG A 186 -5.47 19.82 -30.71
C ARG A 186 -4.51 18.67 -31.00
N ASP A 187 -4.58 17.63 -30.18
CA ASP A 187 -3.78 16.42 -30.37
C ASP A 187 -4.36 15.60 -31.55
N ASN A 188 -3.48 15.09 -32.42
CA ASN A 188 -3.88 14.27 -33.57
C ASN A 188 -4.32 12.87 -33.13
N LEU A 189 -5.23 12.20 -33.86
CA LEU A 189 -5.68 10.85 -33.48
C LEU A 189 -4.53 9.82 -33.43
N SER A 190 -3.46 10.04 -34.20
CA SER A 190 -2.22 9.26 -34.15
C SER A 190 -1.44 9.40 -32.83
N SER A 191 -1.70 10.44 -32.03
CA SER A 191 -1.15 10.56 -30.68
C SER A 191 -1.85 9.62 -29.70
N VAL A 192 -3.12 9.24 -29.95
CA VAL A 192 -3.88 8.33 -29.09
C VAL A 192 -3.41 6.88 -29.28
N SER A 193 -3.08 6.48 -30.52
CA SER A 193 -2.60 5.13 -30.82
C SER A 193 -1.13 4.87 -30.47
N SER A 194 -0.30 5.92 -30.41
CA SER A 194 1.15 5.79 -30.17
C SER A 194 1.56 5.82 -28.70
N ILE A 195 0.67 6.15 -27.76
CA ILE A 195 0.97 6.21 -26.32
C ILE A 195 1.35 4.83 -25.74
N HIS A 196 1.01 3.71 -26.41
CA HIS A 196 1.35 2.36 -25.92
C HIS A 196 1.83 1.35 -26.98
N GLN A 197 2.25 1.80 -28.16
CA GLN A 197 2.81 0.91 -29.20
C GLN A 197 4.18 0.30 -28.89
N ASN A 198 4.74 0.50 -27.69
CA ASN A 198 6.03 -0.10 -27.30
C ASN A 198 5.91 -1.46 -26.60
N SER A 199 4.74 -2.11 -26.70
CA SER A 199 4.63 -3.54 -26.45
C SER A 199 4.72 -4.25 -27.80
N ASN A 200 5.87 -4.89 -28.08
CA ASN A 200 6.12 -5.73 -29.25
C ASN A 200 5.06 -6.85 -29.35
N SER A 201 3.90 -6.55 -29.90
CA SER A 201 2.85 -7.50 -30.20
C SER A 201 2.19 -7.10 -31.50
N ASN A 202 2.61 -7.76 -32.58
CA ASN A 202 2.05 -7.67 -33.93
C ASN A 202 0.63 -8.26 -34.01
N ASN A 203 -0.20 -8.09 -32.99
CA ASN A 203 -1.56 -8.55 -32.97
C ASN A 203 -2.50 -7.35 -33.00
N ASN A 204 -3.15 -7.18 -34.15
CA ASN A 204 -4.26 -6.25 -34.40
C ASN A 204 -5.49 -6.61 -33.55
N ASN A 205 -5.38 -6.50 -32.23
CA ASN A 205 -6.48 -6.72 -31.31
C ASN A 205 -7.23 -5.39 -31.12
N TYR A 206 -8.33 -5.21 -31.87
CA TYR A 206 -9.27 -4.09 -31.73
C TYR A 206 -9.76 -3.88 -30.28
N TYR A 207 -9.80 -4.94 -29.47
CA TYR A 207 -10.14 -4.87 -28.05
C TYR A 207 -9.08 -4.13 -27.21
N ALA A 208 -7.79 -4.24 -27.53
CA ALA A 208 -6.73 -3.51 -26.83
C ALA A 208 -6.84 -1.99 -27.12
N SER A 209 -7.04 -1.62 -28.38
CA SER A 209 -7.22 -0.22 -28.80
C SER A 209 -8.44 0.45 -28.15
N SER A 210 -9.51 -0.29 -27.87
CA SER A 210 -10.71 0.25 -27.21
C SER A 210 -10.50 0.49 -25.70
N CYS A 211 -9.73 -0.38 -25.04
CA CYS A 211 -9.26 -0.15 -23.67
C CYS A 211 -8.33 1.07 -23.59
N ASP A 212 -7.48 1.27 -24.59
CA ASP A 212 -6.55 2.40 -24.66
C ASP A 212 -7.27 3.74 -24.82
N ILE A 213 -8.30 3.80 -25.67
CA ILE A 213 -9.13 5.00 -25.84
C ILE A 213 -9.90 5.31 -24.56
N ASN A 214 -10.53 4.32 -23.93
CA ASN A 214 -11.26 4.53 -22.68
C ASN A 214 -10.33 5.00 -21.56
N ASN A 215 -9.12 4.43 -21.42
CA ASN A 215 -8.13 4.89 -20.45
C ASN A 215 -7.66 6.32 -20.75
N TYR A 216 -7.42 6.66 -22.01
CA TYR A 216 -7.08 8.03 -22.43
C TYR A 216 -8.19 9.01 -22.09
N LEU A 217 -9.45 8.66 -22.39
CA LEU A 217 -10.61 9.49 -22.11
C LEU A 217 -10.84 9.63 -20.59
N MET A 218 -10.76 8.54 -19.82
CA MET A 218 -10.91 8.58 -18.36
C MET A 218 -9.81 9.40 -17.68
N ASN A 219 -8.59 9.39 -18.21
CA ASN A 219 -7.51 10.25 -17.74
C ASN A 219 -7.76 11.75 -18.03
N LYS A 220 -8.56 12.07 -19.05
CA LYS A 220 -8.92 13.44 -19.43
C LYS A 220 -10.22 13.93 -18.79
N VAL A 221 -11.04 13.02 -18.25
CA VAL A 221 -12.26 13.38 -17.54
C VAL A 221 -11.90 13.95 -16.18
N LEU A 222 -12.23 15.22 -15.96
CA LEU A 222 -12.08 15.87 -14.66
C LEU A 222 -13.16 15.34 -13.72
N TYR A 223 -12.75 14.61 -12.69
CA TYR A 223 -13.63 14.25 -11.60
C TYR A 223 -13.79 15.42 -10.64
N VAL A 224 -14.88 15.43 -9.86
CA VAL A 224 -15.12 16.43 -8.81
C VAL A 224 -13.93 16.51 -7.83
N GLU A 225 -13.25 15.38 -7.64
CA GLU A 225 -12.08 15.29 -6.78
C GLU A 225 -10.89 16.05 -7.36
N ASP A 226 -10.72 16.09 -8.68
CA ASP A 226 -9.60 16.78 -9.33
C ASP A 226 -9.66 18.29 -9.15
N ILE A 227 -10.86 18.84 -8.96
CA ILE A 227 -11.09 20.27 -8.74
C ILE A 227 -10.97 20.65 -7.25
N LYS A 228 -11.26 19.71 -6.33
CA LYS A 228 -11.23 19.96 -4.89
C LYS A 228 -9.81 20.25 -4.38
N ASN A 229 -9.75 21.10 -3.35
CA ASN A 229 -8.51 21.34 -2.62
C ASN A 229 -7.97 20.03 -2.03
N PRO A 230 -6.63 19.82 -2.00
CA PRO A 230 -6.05 18.58 -1.48
C PRO A 230 -6.52 18.24 -0.07
N SER A 231 -6.68 19.24 0.81
CA SER A 231 -7.17 19.02 2.17
C SER A 231 -8.65 18.62 2.28
N GLU A 232 -9.45 18.81 1.23
CA GLU A 232 -10.88 18.50 1.20
C GLU A 232 -11.20 17.16 0.53
N LEU A 233 -10.17 16.48 0.00
CA LEU A 233 -10.32 15.13 -0.56
C LEU A 233 -10.77 14.11 0.50
N VAL A 234 -10.45 14.36 1.77
CA VAL A 234 -10.88 13.53 2.89
C VAL A 234 -11.66 14.38 3.87
N HIS A 235 -12.83 13.88 4.28
CA HIS A 235 -13.72 14.59 5.17
C HIS A 235 -13.17 14.60 6.61
N ARG A 236 -13.41 15.71 7.31
CA ARG A 236 -13.03 15.85 8.72
C ARG A 236 -14.00 15.07 9.60
N LEU A 237 -13.47 14.24 10.49
CA LEU A 237 -14.24 13.51 11.47
C LEU A 237 -14.41 14.38 12.71
N HIS A 238 -15.61 14.44 13.26
CA HIS A 238 -15.87 15.12 14.53
C HIS A 238 -16.70 14.21 15.45
N GLY A 239 -16.55 14.38 16.77
CA GLY A 239 -17.29 13.63 17.77
C GLY A 239 -17.16 12.10 17.59
N ILE A 240 -18.26 11.46 17.18
CA ILE A 240 -18.35 10.00 17.01
C ILE A 240 -17.36 9.48 15.95
N GLY A 241 -17.16 10.23 14.86
CA GLY A 241 -16.21 9.83 13.80
C GLY A 241 -14.76 9.83 14.30
N LYS A 242 -14.39 10.84 15.10
CA LYS A 242 -13.05 10.93 15.72
C LYS A 242 -12.81 9.76 16.68
N LEU A 243 -13.79 9.44 17.51
CA LEU A 243 -13.71 8.30 18.43
C LEU A 243 -13.55 6.98 17.68
N ALA A 244 -14.25 6.80 16.55
CA ALA A 244 -14.11 5.62 15.70
C ALA A 244 -12.68 5.49 15.15
N GLU A 245 -12.07 6.58 14.69
CA GLU A 245 -10.68 6.57 14.18
C GLU A 245 -9.67 6.29 15.29
N LEU A 246 -9.87 6.89 16.47
CA LEU A 246 -9.01 6.63 17.62
C LEU A 246 -9.08 5.16 18.07
N LEU A 247 -10.28 4.59 18.17
CA LEU A 247 -10.48 3.18 18.48
C LEU A 247 -9.84 2.26 17.43
N TYR A 248 -9.95 2.62 16.14
CA TYR A 248 -9.32 1.87 15.05
C TYR A 248 -7.79 1.90 15.16
N ILE A 249 -7.21 3.06 15.49
CA ILE A 249 -5.75 3.21 15.69
C ILE A 249 -5.27 2.40 16.91
N LEU A 250 -6.03 2.39 18.01
CA LEU A 250 -5.66 1.67 19.24
C LEU A 250 -5.90 0.17 19.17
N ARG A 251 -6.70 -0.32 18.21
CA ARG A 251 -7.10 -1.72 18.09
C ARG A 251 -5.92 -2.71 18.16
N PRO A 252 -4.81 -2.55 17.39
CA PRO A 252 -3.67 -3.47 17.49
C PRO A 252 -3.04 -3.50 18.88
N LEU A 253 -2.88 -2.33 19.52
CA LEU A 253 -2.32 -2.21 20.87
C LEU A 253 -3.21 -2.90 21.90
N ILE A 254 -4.52 -2.66 21.86
CA ILE A 254 -5.50 -3.30 22.75
C ILE A 254 -5.45 -4.82 22.57
N TYR A 255 -5.34 -5.31 21.33
CA TYR A 255 -5.23 -6.74 21.06
C TYR A 255 -3.97 -7.34 21.69
N VAL A 256 -2.80 -6.73 21.52
CA VAL A 256 -1.54 -7.25 22.09
C VAL A 256 -1.58 -7.25 23.62
N LEU A 257 -2.10 -6.18 24.23
CA LEU A 257 -2.27 -6.13 25.69
C LEU A 257 -3.25 -7.19 26.19
N ALA A 258 -4.35 -7.41 25.47
CA ALA A 258 -5.30 -8.49 25.79
C ALA A 258 -4.63 -9.86 25.66
N LEU A 259 -3.78 -10.05 24.65
CA LEU A 259 -3.04 -11.29 24.44
C LEU A 259 -2.03 -11.56 25.57
N GLN A 260 -1.36 -10.52 26.08
CA GLN A 260 -0.48 -10.63 27.24
C GLN A 260 -1.24 -11.04 28.52
N LYS A 261 -2.48 -10.55 28.69
CA LYS A 261 -3.28 -10.81 29.89
C LYS A 261 -3.99 -12.17 29.87
N TYR A 262 -4.62 -12.53 28.75
CA TYR A 262 -5.47 -13.73 28.64
C TYR A 262 -4.79 -14.91 27.92
N GLY A 263 -3.63 -14.68 27.31
CA GLY A 263 -2.88 -15.69 26.57
C GLY A 263 -3.48 -16.04 25.21
N ASN A 264 -2.68 -16.72 24.39
CA ASN A 264 -2.97 -16.98 22.97
C ASN A 264 -4.13 -17.96 22.73
N ARG A 265 -4.40 -18.86 23.68
CA ARG A 265 -5.42 -19.91 23.55
C ARG A 265 -6.85 -19.41 23.85
N SER A 266 -6.95 -18.23 24.48
CA SER A 266 -8.23 -17.68 24.89
C SER A 266 -8.95 -16.99 23.71
N TRP A 267 -10.28 -17.07 23.71
CA TRP A 267 -11.11 -16.37 22.72
C TRP A 267 -11.25 -14.88 23.01
N LYS A 268 -10.92 -14.45 24.24
CA LYS A 268 -11.17 -13.07 24.70
C LYS A 268 -10.43 -12.02 23.85
N PRO A 269 -9.10 -12.10 23.59
CA PRO A 269 -8.39 -11.09 22.80
C PRO A 269 -8.92 -10.99 21.37
N TRP A 270 -9.22 -12.15 20.76
CA TRP A 270 -9.79 -12.22 19.42
C TRP A 270 -11.18 -11.56 19.38
N SER A 271 -12.07 -11.90 20.31
CA SER A 271 -13.42 -11.32 20.42
C SER A 271 -13.38 -9.81 20.68
N PHE A 272 -12.48 -9.32 21.54
CA PHE A 272 -12.35 -7.88 21.78
C PHE A 272 -11.91 -7.13 20.52
N SER A 273 -10.94 -7.65 19.77
CA SER A 273 -10.44 -6.97 18.57
C SER A 273 -11.46 -6.94 17.44
N ILE A 274 -12.16 -8.06 17.18
CA ILE A 274 -13.23 -8.08 16.17
C ILE A 274 -14.41 -7.18 16.60
N PHE A 275 -14.74 -7.15 17.89
CA PHE A 275 -15.78 -6.26 18.42
C PHE A 275 -15.45 -4.78 18.23
N ILE A 276 -14.21 -4.38 18.52
CA ILE A 276 -13.73 -3.02 18.25
C ILE A 276 -13.86 -2.71 16.76
N GLU A 277 -13.44 -3.62 15.88
CA GLU A 277 -13.49 -3.39 14.44
C GLU A 277 -14.92 -3.23 13.91
N LEU A 278 -15.83 -4.12 14.30
CA LEU A 278 -17.24 -4.01 13.94
C LEU A 278 -17.86 -2.72 14.49
N SER A 279 -17.52 -2.35 15.72
CA SER A 279 -17.96 -1.11 16.34
C SER A 279 -17.46 0.11 15.55
N THR A 280 -16.18 0.15 15.16
CA THR A 280 -15.65 1.25 14.34
C THR A 280 -16.38 1.36 13.01
N ILE A 281 -16.62 0.24 12.31
CA ILE A 281 -17.38 0.22 11.05
C ILE A 281 -18.78 0.80 11.26
N VAL A 282 -19.51 0.34 12.27
CA VAL A 282 -20.86 0.84 12.59
C VAL A 282 -20.84 2.34 12.90
N LEU A 283 -19.86 2.81 13.67
CA LEU A 283 -19.71 4.23 14.02
C LEU A 283 -19.41 5.10 12.79
N TYR A 284 -18.55 4.66 11.87
CA TYR A 284 -18.36 5.37 10.59
C TYR A 284 -19.64 5.39 9.77
N LYS A 285 -20.38 4.27 9.71
CA LYS A 285 -21.65 4.21 8.99
C LYS A 285 -22.67 5.20 9.52
N TYR A 286 -22.77 5.26 10.84
CA TYR A 286 -23.63 6.20 11.51
C TYR A 286 -23.19 7.65 11.25
N PHE A 287 -21.90 7.94 11.37
CA PHE A 287 -21.34 9.27 11.15
C PHE A 287 -21.60 9.78 9.72
N TYR A 288 -21.23 9.02 8.70
CA TYR A 288 -21.42 9.44 7.30
C TYR A 288 -22.89 9.57 6.94
N LYS A 289 -23.76 8.68 7.42
CA LYS A 289 -25.22 8.79 7.19
C LYS A 289 -25.81 10.06 7.81
N LYS A 290 -25.34 10.47 8.99
CA LYS A 290 -25.88 11.63 9.71
C LYS A 290 -25.31 12.96 9.22
N HIS A 291 -24.05 13.01 8.83
CA HIS A 291 -23.34 14.25 8.52
C HIS A 291 -23.19 14.55 7.02
N MET A 292 -23.63 13.67 6.12
CA MET A 292 -23.56 13.89 4.67
C MET A 292 -24.95 13.81 4.01
N SER A 293 -25.31 14.81 3.21
CA SER A 293 -26.61 14.93 2.52
C SER A 293 -26.87 13.88 1.43
N GLY A 294 -25.97 12.92 1.23
CA GLY A 294 -26.23 11.71 0.45
C GLY A 294 -25.52 10.47 1.02
N GLY A 295 -25.18 10.52 2.30
CA GLY A 295 -24.54 9.46 3.05
C GLY A 295 -23.36 8.81 2.31
N TYR A 296 -23.41 7.49 2.22
CA TYR A 296 -22.37 6.65 1.64
C TYR A 296 -22.06 6.87 0.15
N ARG A 297 -23.01 7.40 -0.64
CA ARG A 297 -22.81 7.54 -2.09
C ARG A 297 -21.76 8.59 -2.42
N TRP A 298 -21.66 9.63 -1.61
CA TRP A 298 -20.79 10.79 -1.79
C TRP A 298 -19.43 10.68 -1.08
N LEU A 299 -19.11 9.48 -0.59
CA LEU A 299 -17.80 9.20 0.00
C LEU A 299 -16.70 9.36 -1.07
N SER A 300 -15.57 9.99 -0.71
CA SER A 300 -14.46 10.18 -1.64
C SER A 300 -13.84 8.84 -2.05
N THR A 301 -13.19 8.79 -3.20
CA THR A 301 -12.41 7.63 -3.66
C THR A 301 -11.42 7.16 -2.61
N LEU A 302 -10.71 8.08 -1.94
CA LEU A 302 -9.73 7.75 -0.88
C LEU A 302 -10.39 7.07 0.31
N GLU A 303 -11.55 7.56 0.74
CA GLU A 303 -12.31 6.99 1.85
C GLU A 303 -12.93 5.63 1.48
N LYS A 304 -13.39 5.46 0.23
CA LYS A 304 -13.85 4.18 -0.31
C LYS A 304 -12.71 3.16 -0.38
N GLU A 305 -11.53 3.58 -0.80
CA GLU A 305 -10.33 2.74 -0.79
C GLU A 305 -9.97 2.29 0.63
N GLU A 306 -10.02 3.21 1.59
CA GLU A 306 -9.79 2.89 3.00
C GLU A 306 -10.82 1.91 3.56
N GLU A 307 -12.12 2.10 3.26
CA GLU A 307 -13.15 1.14 3.68
C GLU A 307 -12.89 -0.26 3.11
N ARG A 308 -12.59 -0.35 1.80
CA ARG A 308 -12.24 -1.62 1.15
C ARG A 308 -11.02 -2.26 1.78
N ARG A 309 -10.00 -1.47 2.11
CA ARG A 309 -8.79 -1.95 2.77
C ARG A 309 -9.08 -2.50 4.17
N ARG A 310 -9.85 -1.76 4.98
CA ARG A 310 -10.30 -2.19 6.32
C ARG A 310 -11.14 -3.48 6.23
N PHE A 311 -12.01 -3.58 5.23
CA PHE A 311 -12.78 -4.80 4.98
C PHE A 311 -11.90 -5.98 4.58
N ARG A 312 -10.88 -5.78 3.73
CA ARG A 312 -9.89 -6.83 3.42
C ARG A 312 -9.14 -7.29 4.67
N PHE A 313 -8.86 -6.38 5.61
CA PHE A 313 -8.22 -6.73 6.87
C PHE A 313 -9.05 -7.60 7.81
N LEU A 314 -10.38 -7.56 7.70
CA LEU A 314 -11.24 -8.49 8.44
C LEU A 314 -10.96 -9.95 8.05
N PHE A 315 -10.54 -10.23 6.82
CA PHE A 315 -10.22 -11.60 6.40
C PHE A 315 -9.03 -12.18 7.18
N PHE A 316 -8.05 -11.36 7.58
CA PHE A 316 -6.91 -11.83 8.38
C PHE A 316 -7.31 -12.30 9.78
N TYR A 317 -8.50 -11.94 10.29
CA TYR A 317 -8.99 -12.51 11.55
C TYR A 317 -9.32 -14.00 11.47
N PHE A 318 -9.61 -14.52 10.27
CA PHE A 318 -9.77 -15.96 10.06
C PHE A 318 -8.45 -16.71 10.16
N LEU A 319 -7.33 -16.03 9.88
CA LEU A 319 -5.98 -16.55 9.97
C LEU A 319 -5.35 -16.38 11.35
N ARG A 320 -6.10 -15.83 12.32
CA ARG A 320 -5.56 -15.39 13.61
C ARG A 320 -6.25 -16.04 14.81
N GLY A 321 -5.45 -16.33 15.84
CA GLY A 321 -5.93 -16.71 17.16
C GLY A 321 -6.69 -18.05 17.16
N PRO A 322 -7.70 -18.22 18.04
CA PRO A 322 -8.29 -19.53 18.26
C PRO A 322 -9.21 -20.00 17.11
N LEU A 323 -9.71 -19.08 16.28
CA LEU A 323 -10.48 -19.45 15.09
C LEU A 323 -9.57 -20.18 14.09
N TYR A 324 -8.35 -19.68 13.91
CA TYR A 324 -7.37 -20.33 13.06
C TYR A 324 -7.01 -21.72 13.58
N GLU A 325 -6.65 -21.84 14.86
CA GLU A 325 -6.24 -23.12 15.46
C GLU A 325 -7.32 -24.20 15.36
N LYS A 326 -8.60 -23.84 15.54
CA LYS A 326 -9.70 -24.83 15.58
C LYS A 326 -10.34 -25.13 14.24
N PHE A 327 -10.49 -24.13 13.37
CA PHE A 327 -11.26 -24.26 12.13
C PHE A 327 -10.40 -24.10 10.89
N THR A 328 -9.69 -22.97 10.77
CA THR A 328 -9.00 -22.61 9.53
C THR A 328 -7.82 -23.53 9.25
N ARG A 329 -7.05 -23.91 10.28
CA ARG A 329 -5.91 -24.83 10.16
C ARG A 329 -6.31 -26.17 9.56
N THR A 330 -7.37 -26.79 10.06
CA THR A 330 -7.86 -28.09 9.56
C THR A 330 -8.32 -27.99 8.11
N LYS A 331 -9.02 -26.91 7.75
CA LYS A 331 -9.48 -26.67 6.37
C LYS A 331 -8.30 -26.45 5.42
N ILE A 332 -7.30 -25.67 5.83
CA ILE A 332 -6.07 -25.44 5.05
C ILE A 332 -5.32 -26.75 4.86
N ASN A 333 -5.12 -27.54 5.92
CA ASN A 333 -4.46 -28.83 5.82
C ASN A 333 -5.19 -29.77 4.85
N ASN A 334 -6.52 -29.90 4.98
CA ASN A 334 -7.32 -30.72 4.08
C ASN A 334 -7.22 -30.25 2.62
N PHE A 335 -7.21 -28.94 2.40
CA PHE A 335 -6.98 -28.36 1.09
C PHE A 335 -5.60 -28.71 0.55
N CYS A 336 -4.52 -28.51 1.33
CA CYS A 336 -3.16 -28.87 0.94
C CYS A 336 -3.03 -30.36 0.60
N HIS A 337 -3.68 -31.24 1.35
CA HIS A 337 -3.72 -32.69 1.07
C HIS A 337 -4.53 -33.04 -0.18
N SER A 338 -5.63 -32.32 -0.47
CA SER A 338 -6.40 -32.53 -1.71
C SER A 338 -5.64 -32.07 -2.96
N VAL A 339 -4.86 -31.00 -2.80
CA VAL A 339 -4.14 -30.27 -3.84
C VAL A 339 -2.78 -30.91 -4.13
N SER A 340 -2.18 -31.63 -3.17
CA SER A 340 -0.87 -32.28 -3.35
C SER A 340 -0.83 -33.30 -4.48
N ASN A 341 -1.98 -33.90 -4.82
CA ASN A 341 -2.07 -34.96 -5.83
C ASN A 341 -2.21 -34.43 -7.27
N LYS A 342 -2.22 -33.10 -7.46
CA LYS A 342 -2.41 -32.46 -8.77
C LYS A 342 -1.14 -31.65 -9.13
N PRO A 343 -0.52 -31.82 -10.30
CA PRO A 343 0.85 -31.34 -10.57
C PRO A 343 1.03 -29.81 -10.56
N ILE A 344 0.04 -29.04 -11.00
CA ILE A 344 0.09 -27.57 -10.99
C ILE A 344 -0.33 -27.01 -9.63
N LEU A 345 -1.34 -27.66 -9.04
CA LEU A 345 -1.95 -27.25 -7.80
C LEU A 345 -1.04 -27.57 -6.60
N SER A 346 -0.23 -28.62 -6.68
CA SER A 346 0.72 -29.02 -5.64
C SER A 346 1.73 -27.93 -5.30
N LEU A 347 2.11 -27.07 -6.26
CA LEU A 347 2.95 -25.89 -6.00
C LEU A 347 2.30 -24.92 -5.01
N PHE A 348 1.01 -24.61 -5.22
CA PHE A 348 0.25 -23.78 -4.30
C PHE A 348 0.07 -24.44 -2.94
N GLY A 349 -0.18 -25.75 -2.91
CA GLY A 349 -0.26 -26.52 -1.66
C GLY A 349 1.04 -26.54 -0.86
N GLY A 350 2.18 -26.62 -1.56
CA GLY A 350 3.52 -26.54 -0.98
C GLY A 350 3.78 -25.17 -0.35
N ILE A 351 3.65 -24.10 -1.15
CA ILE A 351 3.83 -22.71 -0.67
C ILE A 351 2.91 -22.44 0.53
N LEU A 352 1.65 -22.85 0.47
CA LEU A 352 0.71 -22.62 1.56
C LEU A 352 1.12 -23.33 2.86
N ARG A 353 1.69 -24.54 2.76
CA ARG A 353 2.23 -25.28 3.91
C ARG A 353 3.47 -24.60 4.49
N ASP A 354 4.32 -24.02 3.63
CA ASP A 354 5.53 -23.31 4.04
C ASP A 354 5.21 -21.98 4.76
N TYR A 355 4.10 -21.32 4.41
CA TYR A 355 3.62 -20.12 5.09
C TYR A 355 2.88 -20.38 6.42
N GLN A 356 2.40 -21.60 6.63
CA GLN A 356 1.70 -21.98 7.84
C GLN A 356 2.47 -21.70 9.15
N PRO A 357 3.74 -22.13 9.31
CA PRO A 357 4.53 -21.83 10.51
C PRO A 357 4.77 -20.33 10.70
N LEU A 358 4.84 -19.54 9.62
CA LEU A 358 5.00 -18.09 9.69
C LEU A 358 3.76 -17.44 10.31
N TRP A 359 2.55 -17.82 9.89
CA TRP A 359 1.30 -17.31 10.47
C TRP A 359 1.11 -17.72 11.93
N GLU A 360 1.59 -18.91 12.31
CA GLU A 360 1.48 -19.42 13.69
C GLU A 360 2.49 -18.74 14.64
N ASN A 361 3.71 -18.46 14.17
CA ASN A 361 4.80 -18.02 15.05
C ASN A 361 5.04 -16.51 15.04
N VAL A 362 4.73 -15.82 13.94
CA VAL A 362 5.07 -14.41 13.74
C VAL A 362 3.78 -13.59 13.74
N TYR A 363 3.66 -12.72 14.74
CA TYR A 363 2.52 -11.85 14.97
C TYR A 363 2.27 -10.91 13.80
N PHE A 364 3.31 -10.26 13.25
CA PHE A 364 3.11 -9.19 12.26
C PHE A 364 2.58 -9.65 10.90
N TYR A 365 2.72 -10.93 10.51
CA TYR A 365 2.08 -11.43 9.28
C TYR A 365 0.56 -11.48 9.36
N THR A 366 0.01 -11.74 10.54
CA THR A 366 -1.44 -11.82 10.77
C THR A 366 -1.98 -10.56 11.44
N ALA A 367 -1.10 -9.66 11.87
CA ALA A 367 -1.46 -8.36 12.39
C ALA A 367 -1.93 -7.47 11.24
N SER A 368 -3.19 -7.06 11.29
CA SER A 368 -3.75 -6.09 10.35
C SER A 368 -3.37 -4.65 10.72
N SER A 369 -2.16 -4.39 11.23
CA SER A 369 -1.76 -3.07 11.75
C SER A 369 -1.18 -2.16 10.69
#